data_AF-A0AAU5XJC7-F1
#
_entry.id   AF-A0AAU5XJC7-F1
#
_cell.length_a   1.000
_cell.length_b   1.000
_cell.length_c   1.000
_cell.angle_alpha   90.00
_cell.angle_beta   90.00
_cell.angle_gamma   90.00
#
_symmetry.space_group_name_H-M   'P 1'
#
loop_
_entity.id
_entity.type
_entity.pdbx_description
1 polymer ?
#
loop_
_entity_poly.entity_id
_entity_poly.type
_entity_poly.pdbx_seq_one_letter_code
_entity_poly.pdbx_strand_id
1 'polypeptide(L)'
;MNLYAGAIGNLPSIPNAQFTADPALQPLIDFQKAGRTVPFMGQLWPDPKVQQAHFTGVQNLFAGKADPAEVLNRMDEAYTQK
;
A
#
# COMPACT_ATOMS: atom_id res chain seq x y z
N MET A 1 18.34 -6.22 -12.98
CA MET A 1 17.47 -5.16 -12.42
C MET A 1 16.61 -4.53 -13.50
N ASN A 2 17.18 -3.82 -14.49
CA ASN A 2 16.39 -3.14 -15.52
C ASN A 2 15.57 -4.08 -16.42
N LEU A 3 16.15 -5.21 -16.87
CA LEU A 3 15.43 -6.19 -17.70
C LEU A 3 14.19 -6.76 -16.99
N TYR A 4 14.34 -7.12 -15.71
CA TYR A 4 13.25 -7.60 -14.88
C TYR A 4 12.21 -6.50 -14.67
N ALA A 5 12.63 -5.31 -14.21
CA ALA A 5 11.75 -4.18 -13.97
C ALA A 5 10.94 -3.78 -15.20
N GLY A 6 11.58 -3.74 -16.38
CA GLY A 6 10.91 -3.47 -17.66
C GLY A 6 9.92 -4.57 -18.07
N ALA A 7 10.26 -5.85 -17.88
CA ALA A 7 9.39 -6.97 -18.25
C ALA A 7 8.09 -7.03 -17.44
N ILE A 8 8.11 -6.57 -16.17
CA ILE A 8 6.95 -6.62 -15.27
C ILE A 8 6.28 -5.25 -15.05
N GLY A 9 6.70 -4.21 -15.78
CA GLY A 9 6.14 -2.86 -15.65
C GLY A 9 6.38 -2.20 -14.28
N ASN A 10 7.56 -2.40 -13.69
CA ASN A 10 7.91 -1.87 -12.37
C ASN A 10 9.15 -0.97 -12.42
N LEU A 11 9.45 -0.27 -11.32
CA LEU A 11 10.69 0.49 -11.13
C LEU A 11 11.83 -0.43 -10.64
N PRO A 12 13.08 -0.20 -11.03
CA PRO A 12 14.22 -0.90 -10.45
C PRO A 12 14.42 -0.49 -8.99
N SER A 13 14.74 -1.43 -8.11
CA SER A 13 14.95 -1.13 -6.67
C SER A 13 16.14 -0.21 -6.42
N ILE A 14 17.07 -0.11 -7.38
CA ILE A 14 18.16 0.87 -7.39
C ILE A 14 18.00 1.73 -8.66
N PRO A 15 17.67 3.03 -8.51
CA PRO A 15 17.56 3.94 -9.64
C PRO A 15 18.88 4.06 -10.41
N ASN A 16 18.81 4.16 -11.73
CA ASN A 16 19.97 4.34 -12.60
C ASN A 16 19.57 5.07 -13.88
N ALA A 17 20.56 5.66 -14.57
CA ALA A 17 20.32 6.48 -15.76
C ALA A 17 19.94 5.66 -17.01
N GLN A 18 20.09 4.33 -16.97
CA GLN A 18 19.86 3.43 -18.10
C GLN A 18 18.43 2.86 -18.13
N PHE A 19 17.59 3.18 -17.15
CA PHE A 19 16.20 2.74 -17.10
C PHE A 19 15.26 3.87 -17.53
N THR A 20 14.48 3.62 -18.57
CA THR A 20 13.38 4.51 -18.99
C THR A 20 12.08 3.96 -18.40
N ALA A 21 11.49 4.70 -17.46
CA ALA A 21 10.22 4.32 -16.86
C ALA A 21 9.05 4.60 -17.81
N ASP A 22 8.02 3.76 -17.74
CA ASP A 22 6.74 4.03 -18.39
C ASP A 22 6.14 5.34 -17.83
N PRO A 23 5.58 6.24 -18.66
CA PRO A 23 4.93 7.46 -18.19
C PRO A 23 3.86 7.23 -17.11
N ALA A 24 3.18 6.08 -17.11
CA ALA A 24 2.21 5.70 -16.08
C ALA A 24 2.83 5.57 -14.68
N LEU A 25 4.14 5.34 -14.58
CA LEU A 25 4.88 5.24 -13.33
C LEU A 25 5.42 6.59 -12.84
N GLN A 26 5.26 7.67 -13.62
CA GLN A 26 5.78 9.00 -13.23
C GLN A 26 5.29 9.47 -11.85
N PRO A 27 4.00 9.30 -11.47
CA PRO A 27 3.54 9.68 -10.13
C PRO A 27 4.30 8.95 -9.01
N LEU A 28 4.62 7.66 -9.21
CA LEU A 28 5.38 6.88 -8.23
C LEU A 28 6.80 7.44 -8.06
N ILE A 29 7.47 7.81 -9.16
CA ILE A 29 8.80 8.43 -9.14
C ILE A 29 8.76 9.76 -8.38
N ASP A 30 7.74 10.58 -8.65
CA ASP A 30 7.58 11.89 -8.01
C ASP A 30 7.34 11.74 -6.51
N PHE A 31 6.47 10.82 -6.08
CA PHE A 31 6.25 10.52 -4.66
C PHE A 31 7.52 9.98 -3.98
N GLN A 32 8.28 9.11 -4.65
CA GLN A 32 9.53 8.57 -4.11
C GLN A 32 10.57 9.68 -3.89
N LYS A 33 10.78 10.56 -4.89
CA LYS A 33 11.71 11.70 -4.79
C LYS A 33 11.29 12.71 -3.72
N ALA A 34 9.98 12.90 -3.54
CA ALA A 34 9.43 13.78 -2.52
C ALA A 34 9.43 13.17 -1.10
N GLY A 35 9.89 11.93 -0.92
CA GLY A 35 9.87 11.25 0.38
C GLY A 35 8.44 10.95 0.87
N ARG A 36 7.47 10.83 -0.04
CA ARG A 36 6.04 10.63 0.24
C ARG A 36 5.58 9.17 0.10
N THR A 37 6.52 8.24 0.20
CA THR A 37 6.23 6.80 0.17
C THR A 37 6.39 6.22 1.57
N VAL A 38 5.57 5.23 1.90
CA VAL A 38 5.61 4.50 3.17
C VAL A 38 5.69 3.01 2.90
N PRO A 39 6.24 2.20 3.83
CA PRO A 39 6.13 0.75 3.76
C PRO A 39 4.67 0.32 3.63
N PHE A 40 4.45 -0.85 3.03
CA PHE A 40 3.09 -1.36 2.91
C PHE A 40 2.54 -1.65 4.32
N MET A 41 1.38 -1.06 4.65
CA MET A 41 0.84 -0.95 6.01
C MET A 41 0.93 -2.25 6.82
N GLY A 42 0.59 -3.39 6.20
CA GLY A 42 0.60 -4.71 6.84
C GLY A 42 1.97 -5.20 7.31
N GLN A 43 3.07 -4.64 6.81
CA GLN A 43 4.42 -4.95 7.30
C GLN A 43 4.69 -4.41 8.72
N LEU A 44 3.90 -3.43 9.18
CA LEU A 44 4.09 -2.77 10.48
C LEU A 44 2.99 -3.09 11.50
N TRP A 45 1.92 -3.78 11.09
CA TRP A 45 0.86 -4.18 12.00
C TRP A 45 1.27 -5.37 12.88
N PRO A 46 0.86 -5.39 14.16
CA PRO A 46 1.27 -6.43 15.11
C PRO A 46 0.59 -7.78 14.88
N ASP A 47 -0.61 -7.79 14.28
CA ASP A 47 -1.40 -8.99 13.97
C ASP A 47 -1.93 -8.90 12.52
N PRO A 48 -1.80 -9.96 11.69
CA PRO A 48 -2.37 -9.99 10.34
C PRO A 48 -3.89 -9.76 10.27
N LYS A 49 -4.63 -10.00 11.35
CA LYS A 49 -6.07 -9.71 11.44
C LYS A 49 -6.39 -8.23 11.25
N VAL A 50 -5.47 -7.32 11.52
CA VAL A 50 -5.65 -5.89 11.22
C VAL A 50 -5.91 -5.69 9.72
N GLN A 51 -5.20 -6.44 8.87
CA GLN A 51 -5.41 -6.40 7.42
C GLN A 51 -6.76 -6.97 7.00
N GLN A 52 -7.18 -8.06 7.64
CA GLN A 52 -8.50 -8.63 7.41
C GLN A 52 -9.60 -7.65 7.79
N ALA A 53 -9.50 -7.02 8.97
CA ALA A 53 -10.44 -6.01 9.45
C ALA A 53 -10.49 -4.80 8.49
N HIS A 54 -9.32 -4.33 8.03
CA HIS A 54 -9.23 -3.25 7.04
C HIS A 54 -9.95 -3.60 5.73
N PHE A 55 -9.68 -4.78 5.15
CA PHE A 55 -10.30 -5.18 3.88
C PHE A 55 -11.82 -5.39 4.00
N THR A 56 -12.30 -5.99 5.08
CA THR A 56 -13.74 -6.11 5.34
C THR A 56 -14.36 -4.73 5.56
N GLY A 57 -13.68 -3.84 6.28
CA GLY A 57 -14.14 -2.49 6.55
C GLY A 57 -14.31 -1.66 5.27
N VAL A 58 -13.32 -1.66 4.38
CA VAL A 58 -13.39 -0.96 3.09
C VAL A 58 -14.55 -1.47 2.23
N GLN A 59 -14.78 -2.78 2.19
CA GLN A 59 -15.93 -3.35 1.48
C GLN A 59 -17.26 -2.87 2.09
N ASN A 60 -17.36 -2.81 3.41
CA ASN A 60 -18.56 -2.33 4.09
C ASN A 60 -18.80 -0.83 3.92
N LEU A 61 -17.75 -0.01 3.86
CA LEU A 61 -17.85 1.42 3.53
C LEU A 61 -18.45 1.61 2.14
N PHE A 62 -17.93 0.91 1.13
CA PHE A 62 -18.48 0.98 -0.23
C PHE A 62 -19.91 0.43 -0.33
N ALA A 63 -20.27 -0.52 0.52
CA ALA A 63 -21.63 -1.07 0.60
C ALA A 63 -22.60 -0.20 1.43
N GLY A 64 -22.14 0.90 2.04
CA GLY A 64 -22.95 1.72 2.94
C GLY A 64 -23.38 1.00 4.23
N LYS A 65 -22.64 -0.05 4.63
CA LYS A 65 -22.95 -0.90 5.79
C LYS A 65 -22.17 -0.56 7.05
N ALA A 66 -21.18 0.33 6.94
CA ALA A 66 -20.37 0.83 8.04
C ALA A 66 -19.97 2.27 7.74
N ASP A 67 -19.60 3.01 8.76
CA ASP A 67 -18.94 4.32 8.63
C ASP A 67 -17.44 4.23 8.97
N PRO A 68 -16.63 5.28 8.69
CA PRO A 68 -15.20 5.24 8.95
C PRO A 68 -14.84 4.98 10.43
N ALA A 69 -15.66 5.43 11.37
CA ALA A 69 -15.41 5.23 12.80
C ALA A 69 -15.62 3.76 13.20
N GLU A 70 -16.68 3.12 12.70
CA GLU A 70 -16.94 1.69 12.89
C GLU A 70 -15.80 0.83 12.32
N VAL A 71 -15.30 1.18 11.13
CA VAL A 71 -14.16 0.47 10.52
C VAL A 71 -12.89 0.64 11.34
N LEU A 72 -12.58 1.86 11.78
CA LEU A 72 -11.39 2.13 12.58
C LEU A 72 -11.43 1.36 13.91
N ASN A 73 -12.56 1.37 14.62
CA ASN A 73 -12.71 0.63 15.87
C ASN A 73 -12.42 -0.86 15.71
N ARG A 74 -12.91 -1.48 14.62
CA ARG A 74 -12.63 -2.90 14.32
C ARG A 74 -11.15 -3.17 14.02
N MET A 75 -10.50 -2.24 13.35
CA MET A 75 -9.06 -2.33 13.09
C MET A 75 -8.26 -2.20 14.40
N ASP A 76 -8.65 -1.30 15.30
CA ASP A 76 -8.02 -1.12 16.62
C ASP A 76 -8.22 -2.34 17.54
N GLU A 77 -9.41 -2.94 17.53
CA GLU A 77 -9.69 -4.22 18.19
C GLU A 77 -8.76 -5.33 17.68
N ALA A 78 -8.56 -5.42 16.37
CA ALA A 78 -7.62 -6.39 15.80
C ALA A 78 -6.16 -6.04 16.12
N TYR A 79 -5.82 -4.76 16.22
CA TYR A 79 -4.46 -4.27 16.48
C TYR A 79 -3.99 -4.61 17.90
N THR A 80 -4.92 -4.69 18.85
CA THR A 80 -4.62 -4.96 20.26
C THR A 80 -4.61 -6.45 20.62
N GLN A 81 -5.00 -7.33 19.71
CA GLN A 81 -4.93 -8.79 19.89
C GLN A 81 -3.49 -9.28 19.72
N LYS A 82 -3.07 -10.22 20.58
CA LYS A 82 -1.78 -10.90 20.53
C LYS A 82 -1.95 -12.37 20.19
#